data_AF-A0A8J1MYN3-F1
#
_entry.id   AF-A0A8J1MYN3-F1
#
_cell.length_a   1.000
_cell.length_b   1.000
_cell.length_c   1.000
_cell.angle_alpha   90.00
_cell.angle_beta   90.00
_cell.angle_gamma   90.00
#
_symmetry.space_group_name_H-M   'P 1'
#
loop_
_entity.id
_entity.type
_entity.pdbx_description
1 polymer ?
#
loop_
_entity_poly.entity_id
_entity_poly.type
_entity_poly.pdbx_seq_one_letter_code
_entity_poly.pdbx_strand_id
1 'polypeptide(L)'
;MAPALLIMGAEQGDGLYKIGLAYALRDTQMLLRTLVTNFTFNLGFSGKFYHTGTEKEDKGDDLLLGSVDEFWWFPHMWSHMQPHLFHNESSLVEQMMLNKKFALEHGIPTDMGYAVAPHHSGVYPVHVQLYEAWKKIWGIKVTSTEEYPHLKPARYRQGFIHKNIMVLPRQTCGLFTHTIFYKEYPGGPSELDRSIQGGELFFTLVLNPISIFMTHLSNYGNDRLGLYTFVNLAKFVESWTNLKLLTLPPVQLAQKYFQLFPEQKDPIWQNPCDDKRHRDIWSKEKTCDRLPKFLVIGPQKTGTTALYLFLVMHPSIISNSPNPKTFEEMQFFNGNNYHRGVDWYMDFFPVPSNLSTDFLFEKSANYFHSEEAPKRVAALVPKAKIITILIDPSDRAYSWYQHQRAHQDSTALKFSFYEVITAGSHSPAHLKSLQRKCLVPGWYTIHIKKWLEYFPPSQFHIVDGQQLRSDPANAMEEVQKFLGVSPYYNYSDALAFDSQKGFWCQVLEEGKTKCLGKSKGRKYPPMDSECRAFLSSYYQDHNVELSKLLHRLGQPLPSWLRQELQKVR
;
A
#
# COMPACT_ATOMS: atom_id res chain seq x y z
N MET A 1 -15.34 -15.32 23.75
CA MET A 1 -14.86 -14.06 24.34
C MET A 1 -13.34 -14.07 24.28
N ALA A 2 -12.74 -13.21 23.47
CA ALA A 2 -11.29 -13.13 23.32
C ALA A 2 -10.68 -12.35 24.50
N PRO A 3 -9.49 -12.72 24.99
CA PRO A 3 -8.77 -11.88 25.95
C PRO A 3 -8.43 -10.54 25.29
N ALA A 4 -8.75 -9.43 25.95
CA ALA A 4 -8.26 -8.12 25.53
C ALA A 4 -6.81 -7.98 25.99
N LEU A 5 -5.94 -7.72 25.01
CA LEU A 5 -4.50 -7.79 25.17
C LEU A 5 -3.87 -6.42 25.28
N LEU A 6 -3.25 -6.13 26.44
CA LEU A 6 -2.73 -4.81 26.81
C LEU A 6 -1.19 -4.77 26.83
N ILE A 7 -0.59 -3.85 26.06
CA ILE A 7 0.81 -3.43 26.20
C ILE A 7 0.82 -1.93 26.48
N MET A 8 1.48 -1.54 27.57
CA MET A 8 1.78 -0.16 27.93
C MET A 8 3.29 0.05 27.92
N GLY A 9 3.74 1.18 27.38
CA GLY A 9 5.16 1.53 27.40
C GLY A 9 5.40 3.02 27.58
N ALA A 10 6.53 3.36 28.21
CA ALA A 10 6.98 4.74 28.44
C ALA A 10 8.09 5.11 27.44
N GLU A 11 7.90 6.19 26.68
CA GLU A 11 8.88 6.80 25.76
C GLU A 11 9.51 8.06 26.40
N GLN A 12 10.82 8.28 26.25
CA GLN A 12 11.58 9.31 26.99
C GLN A 12 11.09 10.77 26.76
N GLY A 13 11.22 11.61 27.78
CA GLY A 13 10.98 13.05 27.76
C GLY A 13 11.67 13.75 28.96
N ASP A 14 11.90 15.06 28.85
CA ASP A 14 12.77 15.84 29.76
C ASP A 14 12.32 15.83 31.24
N GLY A 15 13.31 15.62 32.11
CA GLY A 15 13.43 16.09 33.49
C GLY A 15 12.24 15.91 34.44
N LEU A 16 12.10 14.75 35.07
CA LEU A 16 11.11 14.46 36.13
C LEU A 16 11.71 13.52 37.19
N TYR A 17 11.27 13.63 38.44
CA TYR A 17 11.75 12.84 39.60
C TYR A 17 11.74 11.31 39.36
N LYS A 18 12.85 10.75 38.86
CA LYS A 18 12.95 9.33 38.45
C LYS A 18 13.08 8.33 39.61
N ILE A 19 13.54 8.74 40.80
CA ILE A 19 13.72 7.82 41.96
C ILE A 19 12.39 7.17 42.37
N GLY A 20 11.33 7.97 42.49
CA GLY A 20 10.01 7.46 42.89
C GLY A 20 9.31 6.69 41.77
N LEU A 21 9.76 6.83 40.53
CA LEU A 21 9.14 6.23 39.35
C LEU A 21 9.38 4.72 39.28
N ALA A 22 10.63 4.27 39.50
CA ALA A 22 10.98 2.84 39.45
C ALA A 22 10.11 2.02 40.42
N TYR A 23 10.01 2.47 41.67
CA TYR A 23 9.14 1.86 42.68
C TYR A 23 7.66 1.91 42.28
N ALA A 24 7.18 3.07 41.80
CA ALA A 24 5.79 3.22 41.40
C ALA A 24 5.39 2.30 40.24
N LEU A 25 6.27 2.12 39.25
CA LEU A 25 6.06 1.20 38.13
C LEU A 25 5.98 -0.24 38.63
N ARG A 26 6.90 -0.66 39.51
CA ARG A 26 6.90 -2.01 40.08
C ARG A 26 5.64 -2.28 40.90
N ASP A 27 5.30 -1.39 41.82
CA ASP A 27 4.14 -1.56 42.69
C ASP A 27 2.84 -1.57 41.87
N THR A 28 2.74 -0.70 40.86
CA THR A 28 1.59 -0.66 39.96
C THR A 28 1.54 -1.87 39.04
N GLN A 29 2.68 -2.38 38.56
CA GLN A 29 2.73 -3.61 37.79
C GLN A 29 2.19 -4.80 38.59
N MET A 30 2.56 -4.90 39.87
CA MET A 30 2.05 -5.93 40.77
C MET A 30 0.54 -5.77 41.01
N LEU A 31 0.05 -4.54 41.18
CA LEU A 31 -1.38 -4.29 41.27
C LEU A 31 -2.12 -4.67 39.97
N LEU A 32 -1.61 -4.25 38.82
CA LEU A 32 -2.20 -4.56 37.52
C LEU A 32 -2.20 -6.06 37.23
N ARG A 33 -1.20 -6.83 37.70
CA ARG A 33 -1.21 -8.31 37.60
C ARG A 33 -2.39 -8.97 38.31
N THR A 34 -2.99 -8.31 39.31
CA THR A 34 -4.23 -8.80 39.95
C THR A 34 -5.46 -8.60 39.08
N LEU A 35 -5.45 -7.64 38.15
CA LEU A 35 -6.58 -7.24 37.29
C LEU A 35 -6.41 -7.72 35.84
N VAL A 36 -5.16 -7.87 35.40
CA VAL A 36 -4.75 -8.19 34.03
C VAL A 36 -3.71 -9.32 34.10
N THR A 37 -4.07 -10.49 33.57
CA THR A 37 -3.23 -11.68 33.68
C THR A 37 -1.89 -11.46 32.99
N ASN A 38 -0.78 -11.80 33.65
CA ASN A 38 0.59 -11.67 33.14
C ASN A 38 1.00 -10.23 32.75
N PHE A 39 0.38 -9.22 33.35
CA PHE A 39 0.72 -7.83 33.04
C PHE A 39 2.20 -7.53 33.27
N THR A 40 2.85 -6.94 32.27
CA THR A 40 4.24 -6.48 32.32
C THR A 40 4.36 -5.21 31.48
N PHE A 41 4.98 -4.16 32.05
CA PHE A 41 5.30 -2.93 31.31
C PHE A 41 6.39 -3.21 30.26
N ASN A 42 6.29 -2.52 29.14
CA ASN A 42 7.26 -2.59 28.06
C ASN A 42 7.93 -1.23 27.87
N LEU A 43 9.18 -1.07 28.30
CA LEU A 43 9.87 0.22 28.40
C LEU A 43 10.72 0.50 27.16
N GLY A 44 10.59 1.71 26.61
CA GLY A 44 11.40 2.18 25.50
C GLY A 44 12.66 2.88 25.99
N PHE A 45 13.81 2.61 25.37
CA PHE A 45 15.08 3.25 25.78
C PHE A 45 15.87 3.88 24.63
N SER A 46 16.49 5.01 24.96
CA SER A 46 17.46 5.75 24.15
C SER A 46 18.68 6.06 25.02
N GLY A 47 19.77 5.34 24.79
CA GLY A 47 20.94 5.36 25.66
C GLY A 47 21.70 6.69 25.69
N LYS A 48 21.51 7.59 24.70
CA LYS A 48 22.19 8.90 24.66
C LYS A 48 21.89 9.77 25.88
N PHE A 49 20.70 9.60 26.46
CA PHE A 49 20.18 10.44 27.55
C PHE A 49 20.36 9.79 28.92
N TYR A 50 21.12 8.70 28.99
CA TYR A 50 21.47 8.08 30.26
C TYR A 50 22.43 8.98 31.02
N HIS A 51 22.14 9.24 32.30
CA HIS A 51 22.94 10.11 33.18
C HIS A 51 23.18 11.51 32.62
N THR A 52 22.17 12.08 31.96
CA THR A 52 22.21 13.47 31.49
C THR A 52 21.33 14.40 32.34
N GLY A 53 20.84 13.93 33.50
CA GLY A 53 19.94 14.66 34.36
C GLY A 53 20.62 15.27 35.60
N THR A 54 19.82 15.53 36.61
CA THR A 54 20.27 15.84 37.97
C THR A 54 20.71 14.56 38.70
N GLU A 55 21.49 14.68 39.78
CA GLU A 55 21.91 13.53 40.60
C GLU A 55 20.73 12.63 41.05
N LYS A 56 19.56 13.23 41.31
CA LYS A 56 18.34 12.47 41.64
C LYS A 56 17.79 11.73 40.44
N GLU A 57 17.83 12.31 39.25
CA GLU A 57 17.35 11.65 38.03
C GLU A 57 18.28 10.52 37.62
N ASP A 58 19.58 10.71 37.71
CA ASP A 58 20.59 9.70 37.40
C ASP A 58 20.47 8.48 38.33
N LYS A 59 20.27 8.71 39.64
CA LYS A 59 19.93 7.64 40.60
C LYS A 59 18.64 6.90 40.24
N GLY A 60 17.66 7.59 39.65
CA GLY A 60 16.44 6.94 39.18
C GLY A 60 16.66 6.11 37.92
N ASP A 61 17.54 6.54 37.02
CA ASP A 61 17.99 5.73 35.88
C ASP A 61 18.69 4.45 36.36
N ASP A 62 19.60 4.57 37.34
CA ASP A 62 20.28 3.42 37.96
C ASP A 62 19.28 2.43 38.57
N LEU A 63 18.25 2.93 39.27
CA LEU A 63 17.22 2.10 39.90
C LEU A 63 16.36 1.36 38.86
N LEU A 64 16.02 2.01 37.75
CA LEU A 64 15.30 1.36 36.65
C LEU A 64 16.16 0.25 36.02
N LEU A 65 17.45 0.52 35.78
CA LEU A 65 18.36 -0.47 35.22
C LEU A 65 18.66 -1.62 36.20
N GLY A 66 18.69 -1.34 37.50
CA GLY A 66 18.77 -2.37 38.55
C GLY A 66 17.56 -3.32 38.58
N SER A 67 16.47 -2.97 37.90
CA SER A 67 15.23 -3.77 37.80
C SER A 67 14.96 -4.25 36.37
N VAL A 68 15.99 -4.38 35.53
CA VAL A 68 15.85 -4.75 34.10
C VAL A 68 15.02 -6.01 33.88
N ASP A 69 15.22 -7.04 34.70
CA ASP A 69 14.54 -8.35 34.57
C ASP A 69 13.05 -8.30 34.93
N GLU A 70 12.58 -7.20 35.53
CA GLU A 70 11.17 -7.04 35.92
C GLU A 70 10.29 -6.46 34.80
N PHE A 71 10.89 -5.95 33.71
CA PHE A 71 10.22 -5.27 32.62
C PHE A 71 10.56 -5.87 31.26
N TRP A 72 9.70 -5.63 30.28
CA TRP A 72 10.07 -5.80 28.87
C TRP A 72 10.72 -4.53 28.35
N TRP A 73 11.59 -4.69 27.36
CA TRP A 73 12.36 -3.58 26.81
C TRP A 73 12.30 -3.57 25.29
N PHE A 74 12.30 -2.36 24.72
CA PHE A 74 12.44 -2.17 23.28
C PHE A 74 13.35 -0.98 22.95
N PRO A 75 14.15 -1.07 21.87
CA PRO A 75 14.98 0.04 21.44
C PRO A 75 14.13 1.16 20.83
N HIS A 76 14.48 2.40 21.16
CA HIS A 76 13.79 3.60 20.69
C HIS A 76 14.76 4.61 20.03
N MET A 77 15.74 4.09 19.29
CA MET A 77 16.88 4.82 18.70
C MET A 77 17.83 5.43 19.75
N TRP A 78 19.11 5.58 19.41
CA TRP A 78 20.13 6.11 20.34
C TRP A 78 19.78 7.49 20.90
N SER A 79 19.42 8.40 20.00
CA SER A 79 19.23 9.83 20.27
C SER A 79 17.79 10.30 20.12
N HIS A 80 16.83 9.37 20.12
CA HIS A 80 15.41 9.65 19.84
C HIS A 80 15.16 10.32 18.46
N MET A 81 16.12 10.23 17.55
CA MET A 81 15.99 10.82 16.21
C MET A 81 15.00 10.03 15.35
N GLN A 82 14.16 10.77 14.63
CA GLN A 82 13.13 10.22 13.76
C GLN A 82 13.75 9.58 12.51
N PRO A 83 13.39 8.34 12.15
CA PRO A 83 14.05 7.63 11.04
C PRO A 83 13.98 8.32 9.67
N HIS A 84 12.89 9.04 9.36
CA HIS A 84 12.76 9.74 8.07
C HIS A 84 13.76 10.88 7.85
N LEU A 85 14.45 11.34 8.90
CA LEU A 85 15.49 12.38 8.81
C LEU A 85 16.84 11.81 8.34
N PHE A 86 16.98 10.49 8.27
CA PHE A 86 18.18 9.85 7.78
C PHE A 86 18.05 9.53 6.29
N HIS A 87 19.05 9.94 5.53
CA HIS A 87 19.08 9.76 4.07
C HIS A 87 19.65 8.41 3.63
N ASN A 88 20.46 7.79 4.49
CA ASN A 88 21.14 6.53 4.19
C ASN A 88 20.94 5.48 5.31
N GLU A 89 20.94 4.20 4.93
CA GLU A 89 20.82 3.09 5.88
C GLU A 89 21.99 3.06 6.88
N SER A 90 23.20 3.41 6.44
CA SER A 90 24.42 3.35 7.25
C SER A 90 24.32 4.19 8.53
N SER A 91 23.78 5.41 8.45
CA SER A 91 23.59 6.32 9.59
C SER A 91 22.52 5.79 10.55
N LEU A 92 21.43 5.21 10.04
CA LEU A 92 20.44 4.53 10.89
C LEU A 92 21.08 3.35 11.63
N VAL A 93 21.86 2.55 10.91
CA VAL A 93 22.58 1.39 11.45
C VAL A 93 23.57 1.81 12.54
N GLU A 94 24.32 2.90 12.35
CA GLU A 94 25.23 3.44 13.36
C GLU A 94 24.49 3.86 14.64
N GLN A 95 23.39 4.63 14.52
CA GLN A 95 22.57 5.01 15.67
C GLN A 95 22.00 3.77 16.39
N MET A 96 21.57 2.75 15.64
CA MET A 96 21.06 1.52 16.26
C MET A 96 22.17 0.71 16.94
N MET A 97 23.39 0.68 16.40
CA MET A 97 24.53 0.01 17.02
C MET A 97 24.95 0.68 18.33
N LEU A 98 24.97 2.01 18.40
CA LEU A 98 25.23 2.74 19.65
C LEU A 98 24.22 2.36 20.72
N ASN A 99 22.92 2.36 20.37
CA ASN A 99 21.87 1.99 21.32
C ASN A 99 21.94 0.51 21.74
N LYS A 100 22.35 -0.38 20.83
CA LYS A 100 22.55 -1.81 21.13
C LYS A 100 23.75 -2.04 22.04
N LYS A 101 24.84 -1.32 21.83
CA LYS A 101 26.01 -1.37 22.71
C LYS A 101 25.65 -0.96 24.13
N PHE A 102 24.93 0.16 24.28
CA PHE A 102 24.40 0.59 25.57
C PHE A 102 23.55 -0.49 26.25
N ALA A 103 22.64 -1.12 25.51
CA ALA A 103 21.80 -2.19 26.03
C ALA A 103 22.64 -3.37 26.57
N LEU A 104 23.66 -3.81 25.83
CA LEU A 104 24.55 -4.89 26.25
C LEU A 104 25.37 -4.52 27.49
N GLU A 105 25.86 -3.29 27.58
CA GLU A 105 26.65 -2.79 28.72
C GLU A 105 25.82 -2.74 30.02
N HIS A 106 24.50 -2.53 29.91
CA HIS A 106 23.58 -2.41 31.04
C HIS A 106 22.66 -3.62 31.23
N GLY A 107 22.95 -4.75 30.57
CA GLY A 107 22.20 -5.99 30.71
C GLY A 107 20.77 -5.97 30.15
N ILE A 108 20.38 -4.95 29.37
CA ILE A 108 19.05 -4.84 28.77
C ILE A 108 18.88 -5.93 27.67
N PRO A 109 17.80 -6.73 27.70
CA PRO A 109 17.54 -7.75 26.68
C PRO A 109 17.50 -7.17 25.25
N THR A 110 18.21 -7.83 24.33
CA THR A 110 18.34 -7.36 22.93
C THR A 110 17.61 -8.23 21.90
N ASP A 111 16.94 -9.28 22.34
CA ASP A 111 16.32 -10.33 21.51
C ASP A 111 14.78 -10.37 21.61
N MET A 112 14.16 -9.37 22.24
CA MET A 112 12.71 -9.25 22.40
C MET A 112 11.95 -9.14 21.06
N GLY A 113 12.63 -8.79 19.96
CA GLY A 113 12.06 -8.78 18.61
C GLY A 113 11.01 -7.69 18.37
N TYR A 114 10.90 -6.70 19.26
CA TYR A 114 9.98 -5.58 19.17
C TYR A 114 10.73 -4.25 19.25
N ALA A 115 10.33 -3.29 18.41
CA ALA A 115 10.85 -1.92 18.43
C ALA A 115 9.75 -0.93 18.10
N VAL A 116 9.93 0.31 18.52
CA VAL A 116 9.07 1.44 18.15
C VAL A 116 9.97 2.54 17.64
N ALA A 117 9.64 3.11 16.48
CA ALA A 117 10.36 4.26 15.97
C ALA A 117 9.90 5.55 16.67
N PRO A 118 10.81 6.49 17.00
CA PRO A 118 10.44 7.81 17.49
C PRO A 118 9.38 8.46 16.61
N HIS A 119 8.29 8.94 17.24
CA HIS A 119 7.14 9.54 16.57
C HIS A 119 6.46 8.67 15.51
N HIS A 120 6.63 7.34 15.58
CA HIS A 120 6.15 6.38 14.58
C HIS A 120 6.67 6.61 13.15
N SER A 121 7.65 7.49 13.00
CA SER A 121 8.18 7.86 11.71
C SER A 121 8.88 6.68 11.03
N GLY A 122 8.64 6.55 9.72
CA GLY A 122 9.22 5.49 8.91
C GLY A 122 8.55 4.13 9.09
N VAL A 123 7.70 3.94 10.10
CA VAL A 123 6.82 2.76 10.19
C VAL A 123 5.69 2.91 9.18
N TYR A 124 5.00 4.05 9.22
CA TYR A 124 4.05 4.48 8.20
C TYR A 124 4.00 6.03 8.11
N PRO A 125 4.15 6.65 6.93
CA PRO A 125 4.55 6.04 5.66
C PRO A 125 5.88 5.28 5.79
N VAL A 126 5.98 4.15 5.07
CA VAL A 126 7.12 3.25 5.19
C VAL A 126 8.41 3.95 4.73
N HIS A 127 9.45 3.83 5.55
CA HIS A 127 10.83 4.15 5.19
C HIS A 127 11.62 2.85 5.15
N VAL A 128 11.93 2.36 3.94
CA VAL A 128 12.46 0.99 3.76
C VAL A 128 13.76 0.76 4.53
N GLN A 129 14.64 1.78 4.59
CA GLN A 129 15.90 1.71 5.31
C GLN A 129 15.73 1.40 6.81
N LEU A 130 14.63 1.87 7.42
CA LEU A 130 14.31 1.56 8.83
C LEU A 130 14.07 0.06 9.02
N TYR A 131 13.27 -0.56 8.16
CA TYR A 131 12.92 -1.98 8.25
C TYR A 131 14.16 -2.87 8.03
N GLU A 132 15.05 -2.50 7.10
CA GLU A 132 16.29 -3.24 6.88
C GLU A 132 17.26 -3.10 8.06
N ALA A 133 17.48 -1.87 8.55
CA ALA A 133 18.35 -1.62 9.70
C ALA A 133 17.84 -2.33 10.97
N TRP A 134 16.52 -2.32 11.22
CA TRP A 134 15.91 -3.02 12.34
C TRP A 134 16.14 -4.53 12.30
N LYS A 135 15.98 -5.17 11.15
CA LYS A 135 16.30 -6.60 11.02
C LYS A 135 17.77 -6.87 11.25
N LYS A 136 18.63 -6.08 10.60
CA LYS A 136 20.08 -6.29 10.60
C LYS A 136 20.68 -6.14 11.99
N ILE A 137 20.25 -5.13 12.75
CA ILE A 137 20.86 -4.79 14.04
C ILE A 137 20.14 -5.44 15.21
N TRP A 138 18.80 -5.45 15.20
CA TRP A 138 17.99 -5.87 16.35
C TRP A 138 17.21 -7.16 16.11
N GLY A 139 17.16 -7.69 14.88
CA GLY A 139 16.33 -8.86 14.58
C GLY A 139 14.83 -8.61 14.80
N ILE A 140 14.36 -7.38 14.58
CA ILE A 140 12.96 -6.99 14.83
C ILE A 140 12.00 -7.81 13.98
N LYS A 141 10.94 -8.29 14.62
CA LYS A 141 9.82 -9.02 14.02
C LYS A 141 8.51 -8.27 14.15
N VAL A 142 8.39 -7.38 15.14
CA VAL A 142 7.17 -6.62 15.43
C VAL A 142 7.48 -5.15 15.65
N THR A 143 6.58 -4.29 15.18
CA THR A 143 6.50 -2.89 15.60
C THR A 143 5.03 -2.48 15.72
N SER A 144 4.75 -1.23 16.05
CA SER A 144 3.40 -0.69 16.11
C SER A 144 3.34 0.75 15.66
N THR A 145 2.21 1.16 15.10
CA THR A 145 1.97 2.55 14.67
C THR A 145 0.53 2.96 14.89
N GLU A 146 0.33 4.25 15.12
CA GLU A 146 -1.00 4.87 15.10
C GLU A 146 -1.36 5.50 13.74
N GLU A 147 -0.43 5.46 12.79
CA GLU A 147 -0.51 6.22 11.54
C GLU A 147 -1.23 5.46 10.41
N TYR A 148 -1.44 4.14 10.53
CA TYR A 148 -1.94 3.29 9.44
C TYR A 148 -3.40 2.80 9.64
N PRO A 149 -4.25 2.81 8.58
CA PRO A 149 -3.99 3.44 7.28
C PRO A 149 -4.07 4.97 7.34
N HIS A 150 -4.73 5.50 8.37
CA HIS A 150 -4.83 6.93 8.67
C HIS A 150 -4.70 7.14 10.18
N LEU A 151 -4.23 8.32 10.58
CA LEU A 151 -4.16 8.68 12.00
C LEU A 151 -5.55 8.73 12.64
N LYS A 152 -6.56 9.22 11.90
CA LYS A 152 -7.95 9.34 12.36
C LYS A 152 -8.94 8.83 11.31
N PRO A 153 -10.09 8.28 11.74
CA PRO A 153 -10.44 7.96 13.13
C PRO A 153 -9.75 6.67 13.62
N ALA A 154 -9.41 6.62 14.92
CA ALA A 154 -8.62 5.50 15.50
C ALA A 154 -9.25 4.12 15.29
N ARG A 155 -10.58 4.03 15.28
CA ARG A 155 -11.33 2.79 15.04
C ARG A 155 -11.09 2.11 13.68
N TYR A 156 -10.51 2.82 12.71
CA TYR A 156 -10.16 2.27 11.40
C TYR A 156 -8.69 1.89 11.28
N ARG A 157 -7.89 2.06 12.35
CA ARG A 157 -6.49 1.62 12.36
C ARG A 157 -6.42 0.11 12.24
N GLN A 158 -5.45 -0.35 11.46
CA GLN A 158 -5.27 -1.77 11.13
C GLN A 158 -3.82 -2.18 11.27
N GLY A 159 -3.57 -3.49 11.31
CA GLY A 159 -2.22 -4.02 11.18
C GLY A 159 -1.84 -4.18 9.72
N PHE A 160 -0.54 -4.41 9.46
CA PHE A 160 -0.06 -4.91 8.19
C PHE A 160 1.28 -5.64 8.36
N ILE A 161 1.68 -6.43 7.38
CA ILE A 161 3.00 -7.05 7.34
C ILE A 161 3.81 -6.43 6.21
N HIS A 162 4.97 -5.87 6.54
CA HIS A 162 5.90 -5.36 5.54
C HIS A 162 7.30 -5.87 5.82
N LYS A 163 7.96 -6.40 4.78
CA LYS A 163 9.29 -7.02 4.89
C LYS A 163 9.35 -8.01 6.05
N ASN A 164 8.38 -8.89 6.25
CA ASN A 164 8.34 -9.85 7.37
C ASN A 164 8.36 -9.23 8.79
N ILE A 165 8.10 -7.93 8.92
CA ILE A 165 7.85 -7.28 10.21
C ILE A 165 6.34 -7.06 10.32
N MET A 166 5.76 -7.57 11.40
CA MET A 166 4.36 -7.39 11.77
C MET A 166 4.17 -6.01 12.40
N VAL A 167 3.33 -5.18 11.79
CA VAL A 167 2.98 -3.85 12.30
C VAL A 167 1.61 -3.91 12.93
N LEU A 168 1.52 -3.59 14.22
CA LEU A 168 0.25 -3.61 14.96
C LEU A 168 -0.37 -2.21 15.07
N PRO A 169 -1.71 -2.09 15.01
CA PRO A 169 -2.38 -0.82 15.21
C PRO A 169 -2.31 -0.40 16.68
N ARG A 170 -1.87 0.83 16.91
CA ARG A 170 -1.76 1.43 18.23
C ARG A 170 -2.96 2.32 18.53
N GLN A 171 -3.37 2.34 19.79
CA GLN A 171 -4.50 3.12 20.30
C GLN A 171 -4.01 4.31 21.12
N THR A 172 -4.78 5.39 21.10
CA THR A 172 -4.59 6.56 21.96
C THR A 172 -5.27 6.35 23.31
N CYS A 173 -4.73 6.95 24.37
CA CYS A 173 -5.28 6.83 25.73
C CYS A 173 -5.71 8.16 26.35
N GLY A 174 -5.78 9.24 25.57
CA GLY A 174 -6.09 10.59 26.07
C GLY A 174 -4.94 11.27 26.84
N LEU A 175 -3.82 10.58 27.06
CA LEU A 175 -2.64 11.16 27.68
C LEU A 175 -1.72 11.77 26.61
N PHE A 176 -1.21 12.97 26.88
CA PHE A 176 -0.36 13.73 25.96
C PHE A 176 1.12 13.45 26.21
N THR A 177 1.97 13.78 25.24
CA THR A 177 3.42 13.51 25.31
C THR A 177 4.17 14.41 26.30
N HIS A 178 3.57 15.54 26.70
CA HIS A 178 4.12 16.46 27.69
C HIS A 178 3.48 16.24 29.06
N THR A 179 4.15 16.73 30.10
CA THR A 179 3.67 16.63 31.48
C THR A 179 2.40 17.47 31.66
N ILE A 180 1.36 16.82 32.20
CA ILE A 180 0.08 17.44 32.52
C ILE A 180 -0.26 17.05 33.96
N PHE A 181 -0.62 18.03 34.78
CA PHE A 181 -1.16 17.77 36.11
C PHE A 181 -2.63 17.42 36.03
N TYR A 182 -3.11 16.57 36.95
CA TYR A 182 -4.49 16.09 36.95
C TYR A 182 -5.51 17.25 36.91
N LYS A 183 -5.26 18.28 37.71
CA LYS A 183 -6.10 19.50 37.78
C LYS A 183 -6.12 20.33 36.50
N GLU A 184 -5.10 20.19 35.66
CA GLU A 184 -4.88 20.95 34.44
C GLU A 184 -5.15 20.11 33.18
N TYR A 185 -5.68 18.89 33.34
CA TYR A 185 -6.03 18.04 32.22
C TYR A 185 -6.95 18.78 31.24
N PRO A 186 -6.73 18.71 29.91
CA PRO A 186 -7.59 19.39 28.94
C PRO A 186 -9.06 18.99 29.08
N GLY A 187 -9.94 19.96 29.36
CA GLY A 187 -11.35 19.72 29.69
C GLY A 187 -11.63 19.44 31.17
N GLY A 188 -10.61 19.47 32.02
CA GLY A 188 -10.65 19.25 33.46
C GLY A 188 -10.49 17.79 33.87
N PRO A 189 -10.23 17.52 35.17
CA PRO A 189 -10.12 16.17 35.74
C PRO A 189 -11.26 15.22 35.35
N SER A 190 -12.49 15.74 35.34
CA SER A 190 -13.68 14.97 35.03
C SER A 190 -13.70 14.43 33.60
N GLU A 191 -12.96 15.03 32.67
CA GLU A 191 -12.88 14.55 31.29
C GLU A 191 -12.03 13.29 31.18
N LEU A 192 -10.91 13.24 31.90
CA LEU A 192 -10.08 12.03 32.00
C LEU A 192 -10.87 10.89 32.67
N ASP A 193 -11.52 11.19 33.80
CA ASP A 193 -12.35 10.22 34.52
C ASP A 193 -13.50 9.69 33.65
N ARG A 194 -14.18 10.57 32.90
CA ARG A 194 -15.25 10.16 31.98
C ARG A 194 -14.72 9.25 30.88
N SER A 195 -13.53 9.53 30.33
CA SER A 195 -12.91 8.65 29.32
C SER A 195 -12.66 7.24 29.86
N ILE A 196 -12.21 7.14 31.12
CA ILE A 196 -11.94 5.87 31.82
C ILE A 196 -13.24 5.15 32.21
N GLN A 197 -14.22 5.88 32.73
CA GLN A 197 -15.44 5.34 33.34
C GLN A 197 -16.60 5.34 32.34
N GLY A 198 -16.53 4.45 31.35
CA GLY A 198 -17.59 4.30 30.35
C GLY A 198 -17.46 5.23 29.14
N GLY A 199 -16.36 5.95 29.00
CA GLY A 199 -16.07 6.82 27.85
C GLY A 199 -15.18 6.18 26.78
N GLU A 200 -14.44 7.03 26.06
CA GLU A 200 -13.67 6.64 24.86
C GLU A 200 -12.62 5.57 25.14
N LEU A 201 -11.85 5.71 26.21
CA LEU A 201 -10.81 4.75 26.57
C LEU A 201 -11.39 3.39 26.98
N PHE A 202 -12.49 3.39 27.74
CA PHE A 202 -13.25 2.17 28.06
C PHE A 202 -13.77 1.47 26.80
N PHE A 203 -14.45 2.20 25.92
CA PHE A 203 -14.98 1.62 24.69
C PHE A 203 -13.88 1.14 23.74
N THR A 204 -12.70 1.78 23.76
CA THR A 204 -11.54 1.30 23.01
C THR A 204 -11.15 -0.11 23.45
N LEU A 205 -11.11 -0.40 24.76
CA LEU A 205 -10.85 -1.76 25.25
C LEU A 205 -11.99 -2.75 24.93
N VAL A 206 -13.24 -2.32 25.08
CA VAL A 206 -14.41 -3.21 24.89
C VAL A 206 -14.58 -3.59 23.42
N LEU A 207 -14.31 -2.66 22.50
CA LEU A 207 -14.56 -2.85 21.07
C LEU A 207 -13.35 -3.44 20.32
N ASN A 208 -12.15 -3.43 20.93
CA ASN A 208 -10.96 -3.98 20.31
C ASN A 208 -10.49 -5.23 21.05
N PRO A 209 -10.41 -6.40 20.39
CA PRO A 209 -9.90 -7.62 21.03
C PRO A 209 -8.40 -7.54 21.37
N ILE A 210 -7.67 -6.60 20.76
CA ILE A 210 -6.26 -6.32 21.05
C ILE A 210 -6.08 -4.82 21.16
N SER A 211 -5.44 -4.32 22.22
CA SER A 211 -5.23 -2.89 22.45
C SER A 211 -3.80 -2.60 22.89
N ILE A 212 -3.09 -1.83 22.08
CA ILE A 212 -1.72 -1.41 22.37
C ILE A 212 -1.80 0.08 22.66
N PHE A 213 -1.50 0.51 23.88
CA PHE A 213 -1.55 1.92 24.22
C PHE A 213 -0.15 2.50 24.32
N MET A 214 -0.04 3.74 23.84
CA MET A 214 1.17 4.54 23.96
C MET A 214 1.06 5.44 25.19
N THR A 215 2.14 5.46 25.98
CA THR A 215 2.36 6.46 27.02
C THR A 215 3.81 6.96 26.92
N HIS A 216 4.09 8.08 27.55
CA HIS A 216 5.41 8.71 27.58
C HIS A 216 5.88 8.81 29.02
N LEU A 217 7.19 8.92 29.24
CA LEU A 217 7.83 9.06 30.55
C LEU A 217 7.20 10.20 31.36
N SER A 218 6.84 11.29 30.68
CA SER A 218 6.11 12.43 31.24
C SER A 218 4.77 12.04 31.89
N ASN A 219 4.08 11.01 31.40
CA ASN A 219 2.84 10.52 31.98
C ASN A 219 3.04 9.80 33.33
N TYR A 220 4.27 9.41 33.64
CA TYR A 220 4.61 8.75 34.90
C TYR A 220 5.34 9.69 35.87
N GLY A 221 5.61 10.93 35.47
CA GLY A 221 6.06 11.98 36.37
C GLY A 221 4.92 12.61 37.17
N ASN A 222 5.28 13.39 38.20
CA ASN A 222 4.35 14.19 39.03
C ASN A 222 3.12 13.40 39.52
N ASP A 223 1.93 13.70 38.99
CA ASP A 223 0.64 13.09 39.36
C ASP A 223 0.48 11.65 38.83
N ARG A 224 1.45 11.15 38.05
CA ARG A 224 1.50 9.77 37.53
C ARG A 224 0.23 9.37 36.79
N LEU A 225 -0.27 10.26 35.92
CA LEU A 225 -1.52 10.09 35.18
C LEU A 225 -1.57 8.77 34.39
N GLY A 226 -0.44 8.26 33.90
CA GLY A 226 -0.37 6.95 33.26
C GLY A 226 -0.81 5.82 34.20
N LEU A 227 -0.24 5.77 35.41
CA LEU A 227 -0.59 4.76 36.42
C LEU A 227 -2.03 4.91 36.87
N TYR A 228 -2.46 6.15 37.16
CA TYR A 228 -3.84 6.46 37.52
C TYR A 228 -4.83 5.95 36.47
N THR A 229 -4.59 6.29 35.20
CA THR A 229 -5.51 6.02 34.10
C THR A 229 -5.75 4.52 33.95
N PHE A 230 -4.69 3.74 33.85
CA PHE A 230 -4.83 2.32 33.51
C PHE A 230 -5.21 1.43 34.68
N VAL A 231 -4.84 1.77 35.92
CA VAL A 231 -5.34 1.08 37.10
C VAL A 231 -6.84 1.26 37.23
N ASN A 232 -7.34 2.50 37.10
CA ASN A 232 -8.77 2.77 37.20
C ASN A 232 -9.54 2.16 36.02
N LEU A 233 -8.97 2.18 34.81
CA LEU A 233 -9.55 1.52 33.65
C LEU A 233 -9.69 0.01 33.85
N ALA A 234 -8.63 -0.67 34.33
CA ALA A 234 -8.68 -2.10 34.57
C ALA A 234 -9.71 -2.47 35.64
N LYS A 235 -9.77 -1.71 36.75
CA LYS A 235 -10.80 -1.88 37.79
C LYS A 235 -12.21 -1.68 37.26
N PHE A 236 -12.40 -0.65 36.43
CA PHE A 236 -13.70 -0.36 35.84
C PHE A 236 -14.14 -1.47 34.88
N VAL A 237 -13.24 -1.94 34.02
CA VAL A 237 -13.51 -3.08 33.12
C VAL A 237 -13.85 -4.34 33.91
N GLU A 238 -13.12 -4.66 34.98
CA GLU A 238 -13.42 -5.80 35.85
C GLU A 238 -14.79 -5.67 36.54
N SER A 239 -15.14 -4.47 37.00
CA SER A 239 -16.39 -4.22 37.73
C SER A 239 -17.63 -4.24 36.84
N TRP A 240 -17.50 -3.79 35.59
CA TRP A 240 -18.64 -3.52 34.70
C TRP A 240 -18.74 -4.47 33.50
N THR A 241 -17.77 -5.38 33.34
CA THR A 241 -17.76 -6.34 32.23
C THR A 241 -17.34 -7.73 32.70
N ASN A 242 -17.63 -8.74 31.88
CA ASN A 242 -17.09 -10.09 32.09
C ASN A 242 -15.78 -10.32 31.31
N LEU A 243 -15.14 -9.26 30.81
CA LEU A 243 -13.91 -9.38 30.04
C LEU A 243 -12.76 -9.83 30.95
N LYS A 244 -11.95 -10.76 30.44
CA LYS A 244 -10.70 -11.17 31.07
C LYS A 244 -9.54 -10.56 30.30
N LEU A 245 -8.86 -9.62 30.95
CA LEU A 245 -7.69 -8.94 30.38
C LEU A 245 -6.45 -9.81 30.55
N LEU A 246 -5.62 -9.86 29.51
CA LEU A 246 -4.37 -10.63 29.45
C LEU A 246 -3.28 -9.75 28.86
N THR A 247 -2.02 -10.00 29.19
CA THR A 247 -0.88 -9.45 28.47
C THR A 247 -0.08 -10.58 27.82
N LEU A 248 0.29 -10.41 26.54
CA LEU A 248 1.20 -11.31 25.82
C LEU A 248 2.46 -10.54 25.43
N PRO A 249 3.62 -11.22 25.34
CA PRO A 249 4.82 -10.65 24.74
C PRO A 249 4.54 -10.10 23.34
N PRO A 250 5.17 -9.00 22.91
CA PRO A 250 4.86 -8.33 21.65
C PRO A 250 4.81 -9.25 20.41
N VAL A 251 5.74 -10.20 20.31
CA VAL A 251 5.79 -11.17 19.21
C VAL A 251 4.58 -12.11 19.21
N GLN A 252 4.20 -12.61 20.38
CA GLN A 252 3.04 -13.49 20.53
C GLN A 252 1.74 -12.71 20.31
N LEU A 253 1.68 -11.46 20.78
CA LEU A 253 0.55 -10.57 20.54
C LEU A 253 0.36 -10.33 19.04
N ALA A 254 1.44 -10.08 18.30
CA ALA A 254 1.36 -9.87 16.86
C ALA A 254 0.87 -11.10 16.11
N GLN A 255 1.39 -12.28 16.48
CA GLN A 255 0.91 -13.54 15.92
C GLN A 255 -0.59 -13.72 16.19
N LYS A 256 -1.05 -13.41 17.41
CA LYS A 256 -2.47 -13.48 17.77
C LYS A 256 -3.30 -12.48 16.96
N TYR A 257 -2.81 -11.26 16.73
CA TYR A 257 -3.47 -10.26 15.90
C TYR A 257 -3.73 -10.77 14.48
N PHE A 258 -2.70 -11.24 13.80
CA PHE A 258 -2.83 -11.73 12.42
C PHE A 258 -3.47 -13.12 12.30
N GLN A 259 -3.70 -13.82 13.42
CA GLN A 259 -4.61 -14.98 13.48
C GLN A 259 -6.08 -14.52 13.51
N LEU A 260 -6.39 -13.43 14.21
CA LEU A 260 -7.74 -12.86 14.30
C LEU A 260 -8.13 -12.09 13.04
N PHE A 261 -7.15 -11.41 12.41
CA PHE A 261 -7.34 -10.54 11.25
C PHE A 261 -6.43 -10.96 10.09
N PRO A 262 -6.61 -12.17 9.50
CA PRO A 262 -5.76 -12.67 8.43
C PRO A 262 -5.78 -11.80 7.17
N GLU A 263 -6.90 -11.12 6.90
CA GLU A 263 -7.09 -10.20 5.78
C GLU A 263 -6.26 -8.92 5.87
N GLN A 264 -5.79 -8.57 7.07
CA GLN A 264 -4.98 -7.38 7.30
C GLN A 264 -3.48 -7.63 7.14
N LYS A 265 -3.06 -8.85 6.78
CA LYS A 265 -1.64 -9.13 6.52
C LYS A 265 -1.10 -8.32 5.35
N ASP A 266 -1.90 -8.21 4.29
CA ASP A 266 -1.53 -7.48 3.10
C ASP A 266 -1.79 -5.98 3.29
N PRO A 267 -0.75 -5.13 3.13
CA PRO A 267 -0.91 -3.69 3.28
C PRO A 267 -1.82 -3.12 2.19
N ILE A 268 -2.40 -1.96 2.45
CA ILE A 268 -3.07 -1.09 1.49
C ILE A 268 -2.40 0.28 1.60
N TRP A 269 -1.52 0.57 0.64
CA TRP A 269 -0.77 1.82 0.63
C TRP A 269 -1.68 3.00 0.29
N GLN A 270 -1.95 3.85 1.27
CA GLN A 270 -2.63 5.13 1.10
C GLN A 270 -1.67 6.15 0.47
N ASN A 271 -2.23 7.22 -0.08
CA ASN A 271 -1.47 8.38 -0.53
C ASN A 271 -0.89 9.15 0.68
N PRO A 272 0.45 9.20 0.87
CA PRO A 272 1.05 9.91 2.00
C PRO A 272 0.77 11.42 2.02
N CYS A 273 0.35 12.02 0.89
CA CYS A 273 0.11 13.46 0.80
C CYS A 273 -1.29 13.91 1.19
N ASP A 274 -2.24 12.96 1.29
CA ASP A 274 -3.60 13.27 1.71
C ASP A 274 -3.69 13.56 3.22
N ASP A 275 -2.69 13.15 4.01
CA ASP A 275 -2.58 13.45 5.44
C ASP A 275 -1.37 14.35 5.72
N LYS A 276 -1.60 15.50 6.36
CA LYS A 276 -0.53 16.44 6.75
C LYS A 276 0.51 15.74 7.64
N ARG A 277 0.07 14.93 8.60
CA ARG A 277 0.95 14.22 9.53
C ARG A 277 1.86 13.26 8.78
N HIS A 278 1.32 12.52 7.82
CA HIS A 278 2.11 11.59 7.01
C HIS A 278 3.19 12.30 6.21
N ARG A 279 2.88 13.46 5.60
CA ARG A 279 3.90 14.30 4.93
C ARG A 279 5.00 14.75 5.87
N ASP A 280 4.63 15.21 7.08
CA ASP A 280 5.57 15.75 8.06
C ASP A 280 6.57 14.69 8.57
N ILE A 281 6.21 13.39 8.52
CA ILE A 281 7.08 12.27 8.94
C ILE A 281 7.58 11.39 7.79
N TRP A 282 7.41 11.87 6.55
CA TRP A 282 7.93 11.25 5.34
C TRP A 282 9.33 11.80 5.00
N SER A 283 10.12 11.05 4.24
CA SER A 283 11.45 11.55 3.82
C SER A 283 11.29 12.79 2.95
N LYS A 284 12.09 13.83 3.21
CA LYS A 284 12.09 15.09 2.46
C LYS A 284 12.47 14.93 0.98
N GLU A 285 13.10 13.82 0.62
CA GLU A 285 13.46 13.49 -0.77
C GLU A 285 12.26 12.97 -1.58
N LYS A 286 11.13 12.71 -0.92
CA LYS A 286 9.94 12.15 -1.53
C LYS A 286 8.89 13.24 -1.71
N THR A 287 8.22 13.19 -2.85
CA THR A 287 7.09 14.07 -3.18
C THR A 287 6.02 13.27 -3.90
N CYS A 288 4.75 13.59 -3.67
CA CYS A 288 3.65 12.99 -4.41
C CYS A 288 3.58 13.44 -5.88
N ASP A 289 4.33 14.48 -6.26
CA ASP A 289 4.45 14.85 -7.67
C ASP A 289 5.12 13.74 -8.49
N ARG A 290 5.83 12.80 -7.84
CA ARG A 290 6.41 11.60 -8.48
C ARG A 290 5.39 10.47 -8.70
N LEU A 291 4.15 10.58 -8.21
CA LEU A 291 3.12 9.56 -8.47
C LEU A 291 2.42 9.82 -9.81
N PRO A 292 2.02 8.77 -10.55
CA PRO A 292 1.37 8.93 -11.83
C PRO A 292 0.00 9.59 -11.69
N LYS A 293 -0.29 10.54 -12.59
CA LYS A 293 -1.57 11.23 -12.72
C LYS A 293 -2.59 10.40 -13.50
N PHE A 294 -2.14 9.43 -14.28
CA PHE A 294 -3.02 8.50 -14.98
C PHE A 294 -2.37 7.14 -15.23
N LEU A 295 -3.20 6.15 -15.54
CA LEU A 295 -2.81 4.75 -15.71
C LEU A 295 -3.43 4.15 -16.97
N VAL A 296 -2.62 3.47 -17.78
CA VAL A 296 -3.11 2.63 -18.88
C VAL A 296 -3.20 1.18 -18.40
N ILE A 297 -4.41 0.74 -18.08
CA ILE A 297 -4.63 -0.50 -17.31
C ILE A 297 -4.72 -1.77 -18.17
N GLY A 298 -4.78 -1.63 -19.50
CA GLY A 298 -4.93 -2.76 -20.42
C GLY A 298 -6.29 -2.78 -21.14
N PRO A 299 -6.82 -3.97 -21.48
CA PRO A 299 -6.21 -5.30 -21.31
C PRO A 299 -5.00 -5.57 -22.21
N GLN A 300 -4.39 -6.75 -22.06
CA GLN A 300 -3.32 -7.21 -22.95
C GLN A 300 -3.85 -7.38 -24.39
N LYS A 301 -2.95 -7.18 -25.36
CA LYS A 301 -3.18 -7.44 -26.80
C LYS A 301 -4.13 -6.46 -27.51
N THR A 302 -4.47 -5.34 -26.90
CA THR A 302 -5.40 -4.34 -27.47
C THR A 302 -4.71 -3.13 -28.09
N GLY A 303 -3.37 -3.07 -28.08
CA GLY A 303 -2.61 -1.92 -28.59
C GLY A 303 -1.96 -1.05 -27.52
N THR A 304 -1.92 -1.51 -26.27
CA THR A 304 -1.38 -0.76 -25.12
C THR A 304 0.06 -0.26 -25.30
N THR A 305 0.94 -1.02 -25.96
CA THR A 305 2.30 -0.54 -26.26
C THR A 305 2.32 0.52 -27.37
N ALA A 306 1.36 0.50 -28.31
CA ALA A 306 1.22 1.56 -29.31
C ALA A 306 0.76 2.86 -28.64
N LEU A 307 -0.29 2.78 -27.82
CA LEU A 307 -0.76 3.92 -27.03
C LEU A 307 0.36 4.49 -26.14
N TYR A 308 1.10 3.64 -25.44
CA TYR A 308 2.27 4.04 -24.65
C TYR A 308 3.28 4.84 -25.48
N LEU A 309 3.65 4.35 -26.68
CA LEU A 309 4.60 5.06 -27.54
C LEU A 309 4.08 6.41 -28.01
N PHE A 310 2.80 6.50 -28.35
CA PHE A 310 2.20 7.77 -28.78
C PHE A 310 2.09 8.75 -27.62
N LEU A 311 1.76 8.29 -26.40
CA LEU A 311 1.73 9.13 -25.20
C LEU A 311 3.08 9.79 -24.92
N VAL A 312 4.18 9.02 -24.96
CA VAL A 312 5.53 9.56 -24.69
C VAL A 312 6.07 10.49 -25.79
N MET A 313 5.37 10.64 -26.93
CA MET A 313 5.71 11.67 -27.92
C MET A 313 5.28 13.07 -27.47
N HIS A 314 4.31 13.17 -26.56
CA HIS A 314 3.85 14.46 -26.07
C HIS A 314 4.88 15.05 -25.09
N PRO A 315 5.28 16.33 -25.24
CA PRO A 315 6.35 16.95 -24.45
C PRO A 315 6.09 17.06 -22.94
N SER A 316 4.86 16.82 -22.49
CA SER A 316 4.45 16.98 -21.09
C SER A 316 3.96 15.65 -20.50
N ILE A 317 4.00 14.54 -21.25
CA ILE A 317 3.61 13.23 -20.75
C ILE A 317 4.88 12.40 -20.59
N ILE A 318 5.14 11.98 -19.36
CA ILE A 318 6.38 11.27 -19.02
C ILE A 318 6.02 9.90 -18.43
N SER A 319 6.62 8.87 -18.99
CA SER A 319 6.45 7.51 -18.49
C SER A 319 7.43 7.17 -17.36
N ASN A 320 7.12 6.12 -16.61
CA ASN A 320 8.08 5.41 -15.79
C ASN A 320 9.32 4.96 -16.60
N SER A 321 10.44 4.85 -15.90
CA SER A 321 11.66 4.21 -16.39
C SER A 321 11.43 2.71 -16.64
N PRO A 322 12.12 2.12 -17.62
CA PRO A 322 11.90 0.72 -17.97
C PRO A 322 12.38 -0.21 -16.85
N ASN A 323 11.61 -1.26 -16.61
CA ASN A 323 11.96 -2.34 -15.70
C ASN A 323 12.69 -3.46 -16.46
N PRO A 324 13.82 -4.01 -15.97
CA PRO A 324 14.55 -5.08 -16.65
C PRO A 324 13.74 -6.36 -16.90
N LYS A 325 12.71 -6.63 -16.08
CA LYS A 325 11.89 -7.86 -16.17
C LYS A 325 10.58 -7.65 -16.91
N THR A 326 9.97 -6.48 -16.74
CA THR A 326 8.62 -6.17 -17.25
C THR A 326 8.61 -5.09 -18.34
N PHE A 327 9.80 -4.66 -18.78
CA PHE A 327 10.02 -3.68 -19.85
C PHE A 327 9.32 -2.35 -19.54
N GLU A 328 8.41 -1.90 -20.41
CA GLU A 328 7.66 -0.66 -20.18
C GLU A 328 6.65 -0.77 -19.02
N GLU A 329 6.29 -1.98 -18.58
CA GLU A 329 5.27 -2.19 -17.56
C GLU A 329 5.83 -2.22 -16.15
N MET A 330 5.12 -1.61 -15.21
CA MET A 330 5.48 -1.63 -13.78
C MET A 330 5.00 -2.89 -13.08
N GLN A 331 3.75 -3.29 -13.36
CA GLN A 331 3.07 -4.41 -12.73
C GLN A 331 3.14 -4.33 -11.19
N PHE A 332 2.94 -3.13 -10.64
CA PHE A 332 3.00 -2.86 -9.19
C PHE A 332 1.72 -3.34 -8.51
N PHE A 333 0.54 -2.93 -8.98
CA PHE A 333 -0.72 -3.14 -8.25
C PHE A 333 -1.31 -4.56 -8.36
N ASN A 334 -0.92 -5.36 -9.36
CA ASN A 334 -1.54 -6.66 -9.67
C ASN A 334 -0.84 -7.90 -9.06
N GLY A 335 0.17 -7.74 -8.22
CA GLY A 335 0.89 -8.89 -7.69
C GLY A 335 2.00 -8.57 -6.70
N ASN A 336 3.07 -9.37 -6.73
CA ASN A 336 4.11 -9.39 -5.69
C ASN A 336 4.93 -8.09 -5.60
N ASN A 337 5.03 -7.32 -6.68
CA ASN A 337 5.75 -6.03 -6.66
C ASN A 337 5.10 -5.04 -5.69
N TYR A 338 3.79 -5.15 -5.44
CA TYR A 338 3.06 -4.29 -4.50
C TYR A 338 3.67 -4.28 -3.09
N HIS A 339 4.12 -5.45 -2.63
CA HIS A 339 4.68 -5.63 -1.29
C HIS A 339 6.09 -5.04 -1.14
N ARG A 340 6.71 -4.55 -2.22
CA ARG A 340 7.97 -3.80 -2.18
C ARG A 340 7.80 -2.38 -1.63
N GLY A 341 6.56 -1.89 -1.54
CA GLY A 341 6.23 -0.58 -0.95
C GLY A 341 6.17 0.56 -1.96
N VAL A 342 5.65 1.70 -1.51
CA VAL A 342 5.46 2.91 -2.32
C VAL A 342 6.79 3.47 -2.84
N ASP A 343 7.85 3.41 -2.03
CA ASP A 343 9.19 3.88 -2.41
C ASP A 343 9.68 3.19 -3.68
N TRP A 344 9.58 1.85 -3.70
CA TRP A 344 9.95 1.06 -4.86
C TRP A 344 9.17 1.47 -6.10
N TYR A 345 7.89 1.84 -5.96
CA TYR A 345 7.07 2.29 -7.08
C TYR A 345 7.48 3.68 -7.57
N MET A 346 7.66 4.62 -6.65
CA MET A 346 8.06 6.00 -6.93
C MET A 346 9.44 6.10 -7.60
N ASP A 347 10.36 5.18 -7.28
CA ASP A 347 11.71 5.17 -7.83
C ASP A 347 11.77 4.99 -9.35
N PHE A 348 10.70 4.50 -9.97
CA PHE A 348 10.61 4.40 -11.42
C PHE A 348 10.20 5.70 -12.10
N PHE A 349 9.70 6.67 -11.34
CA PHE A 349 9.28 7.96 -11.88
C PHE A 349 10.36 9.01 -11.66
N PRO A 350 10.63 9.86 -12.67
CA PRO A 350 11.57 10.95 -12.51
C PRO A 350 11.06 11.94 -11.46
N VAL A 351 11.98 12.66 -10.83
CA VAL A 351 11.63 13.78 -9.96
C VAL A 351 11.15 14.92 -10.87
N PRO A 352 9.90 15.39 -10.74
CA PRO A 352 9.40 16.50 -11.55
C PRO A 352 10.22 17.76 -11.29
N SER A 353 10.44 18.56 -12.34
CA SER A 353 11.07 19.86 -12.16
C SER A 353 10.09 20.87 -11.54
N ASN A 354 10.58 21.84 -10.76
CA ASN A 354 9.75 22.86 -10.09
C ASN A 354 8.90 23.74 -11.04
N LEU A 355 9.10 23.64 -12.35
CA LEU A 355 8.41 24.39 -13.40
C LEU A 355 7.39 23.55 -14.17
N SER A 356 7.23 22.25 -13.85
CA SER A 356 6.69 21.31 -14.82
C SER A 356 5.17 21.18 -14.82
N THR A 357 4.61 21.18 -16.03
CA THR A 357 3.26 20.71 -16.34
C THR A 357 3.24 19.19 -16.52
N ASP A 358 4.20 18.44 -15.97
CA ASP A 358 4.40 17.03 -16.31
C ASP A 358 3.21 16.16 -15.86
N PHE A 359 2.80 15.28 -16.76
CA PHE A 359 1.81 14.23 -16.55
C PHE A 359 2.53 12.89 -16.52
N LEU A 360 2.89 12.46 -15.31
CA LEU A 360 3.45 11.14 -15.09
C LEU A 360 2.39 10.06 -15.33
N PHE A 361 2.78 8.97 -15.99
CA PHE A 361 1.91 7.82 -16.17
C PHE A 361 2.68 6.51 -16.18
N GLU A 362 1.95 5.42 -15.94
CA GLU A 362 2.44 4.08 -16.25
C GLU A 362 1.42 3.30 -17.07
N LYS A 363 1.89 2.21 -17.67
CA LYS A 363 1.09 1.27 -18.42
C LYS A 363 1.36 -0.14 -17.91
N SER A 364 0.33 -0.84 -17.45
CA SER A 364 0.44 -2.23 -17.02
C SER A 364 -0.82 -2.98 -17.43
N ALA A 365 -0.75 -3.74 -18.52
CA ALA A 365 -1.92 -4.33 -19.14
C ALA A 365 -2.60 -5.44 -18.30
N ASN A 366 -1.91 -5.92 -17.27
CA ASN A 366 -2.43 -6.88 -16.30
C ASN A 366 -3.34 -6.25 -15.24
N TYR A 367 -3.39 -4.92 -15.12
CA TYR A 367 -4.25 -4.25 -14.14
C TYR A 367 -5.72 -4.44 -14.46
N PHE A 368 -6.09 -4.42 -15.75
CA PHE A 368 -7.49 -4.46 -16.19
C PHE A 368 -8.30 -5.60 -15.58
N HIS A 369 -7.74 -6.82 -15.58
CA HIS A 369 -8.41 -8.03 -15.09
C HIS A 369 -7.97 -8.45 -13.68
N SER A 370 -7.19 -7.61 -12.99
CA SER A 370 -6.69 -7.91 -11.65
C SER A 370 -7.74 -7.57 -10.60
N GLU A 371 -8.08 -8.52 -9.74
CA GLU A 371 -9.05 -8.33 -8.64
C GLU A 371 -8.59 -7.26 -7.64
N GLU A 372 -7.29 -7.24 -7.31
CA GLU A 372 -6.75 -6.36 -6.27
C GLU A 372 -6.38 -4.96 -6.78
N ALA A 373 -6.21 -4.79 -8.09
CA ALA A 373 -5.60 -3.56 -8.62
C ALA A 373 -6.50 -2.33 -8.43
N PRO A 374 -7.82 -2.37 -8.71
CA PRO A 374 -8.70 -1.21 -8.52
C PRO A 374 -8.62 -0.63 -7.10
N LYS A 375 -8.74 -1.48 -6.08
CA LYS A 375 -8.66 -1.09 -4.66
C LYS A 375 -7.30 -0.48 -4.31
N ARG A 376 -6.21 -1.11 -4.74
CA ARG A 376 -4.85 -0.66 -4.43
C ARG A 376 -4.48 0.63 -5.13
N VAL A 377 -4.94 0.82 -6.37
CA VAL A 377 -4.77 2.06 -7.12
C VAL A 377 -5.56 3.19 -6.46
N ALA A 378 -6.83 2.94 -6.10
CA ALA A 378 -7.67 3.94 -5.45
C ALA A 378 -7.13 4.40 -4.10
N ALA A 379 -6.47 3.51 -3.35
CA ALA A 379 -5.82 3.88 -2.09
C ALA A 379 -4.60 4.81 -2.30
N LEU A 380 -3.74 4.51 -3.29
CA LEU A 380 -2.48 5.25 -3.47
C LEU A 380 -2.62 6.50 -4.34
N VAL A 381 -3.42 6.43 -5.42
CA VAL A 381 -3.61 7.49 -6.41
C VAL A 381 -5.10 7.68 -6.72
N PRO A 382 -5.93 8.07 -5.73
CA PRO A 382 -7.39 8.17 -5.90
C PRO A 382 -7.82 9.14 -7.01
N LYS A 383 -7.00 10.14 -7.30
CA LYS A 383 -7.25 11.17 -8.32
C LYS A 383 -6.74 10.80 -9.71
N ALA A 384 -6.15 9.62 -9.88
CA ALA A 384 -5.61 9.19 -11.17
C ALA A 384 -6.73 9.02 -12.21
N LYS A 385 -6.45 9.41 -13.46
CA LYS A 385 -7.31 9.05 -14.60
C LYS A 385 -6.97 7.62 -15.06
N ILE A 386 -7.98 6.88 -15.47
CA ILE A 386 -7.87 5.48 -15.89
C ILE A 386 -8.19 5.37 -17.37
N ILE A 387 -7.27 4.79 -18.13
CA ILE A 387 -7.42 4.57 -19.58
C ILE A 387 -7.38 3.07 -19.86
N THR A 388 -8.37 2.57 -20.58
CA THR A 388 -8.42 1.21 -21.11
C THR A 388 -8.64 1.21 -22.62
N ILE A 389 -8.18 0.16 -23.31
CA ILE A 389 -8.29 0.05 -24.77
C ILE A 389 -9.02 -1.25 -25.10
N LEU A 390 -10.10 -1.18 -25.87
CA LEU A 390 -10.90 -2.35 -26.23
C LEU A 390 -10.83 -2.63 -27.73
N ILE A 391 -10.60 -3.89 -28.09
CA ILE A 391 -10.78 -4.44 -29.45
C ILE A 391 -11.78 -5.59 -29.39
N ASP A 392 -12.19 -6.13 -30.53
CA ASP A 392 -12.98 -7.37 -30.60
C ASP A 392 -12.39 -8.45 -29.66
N PRO A 393 -13.17 -8.95 -28.67
CA PRO A 393 -12.66 -9.90 -27.67
C PRO A 393 -12.21 -11.23 -28.28
N SER A 394 -12.73 -11.61 -29.45
CA SER A 394 -12.30 -12.77 -30.23
C SER A 394 -10.89 -12.57 -30.78
N ASP A 395 -10.65 -11.42 -31.42
CA ASP A 395 -9.32 -11.08 -31.96
C ASP A 395 -8.31 -10.86 -30.82
N ARG A 396 -8.74 -10.33 -29.68
CA ARG A 396 -7.94 -10.20 -28.46
C ARG A 396 -7.48 -11.56 -27.93
N ALA A 397 -8.41 -12.53 -27.85
CA ALA A 397 -8.13 -13.90 -27.42
C ALA A 397 -7.17 -14.60 -28.39
N TYR A 398 -7.39 -14.47 -29.70
CA TYR A 398 -6.51 -15.05 -30.72
C TYR A 398 -5.11 -14.45 -30.70
N SER A 399 -5.01 -13.13 -30.55
CA SER A 399 -3.75 -12.40 -30.42
C SER A 399 -2.98 -12.82 -29.16
N TRP A 400 -3.68 -13.19 -28.07
CA TRP A 400 -3.05 -13.76 -26.88
C TRP A 400 -2.53 -15.18 -27.13
N TYR A 401 -3.31 -16.05 -27.76
CA TYR A 401 -2.85 -17.39 -28.15
C TYR A 401 -1.60 -17.34 -29.03
N GLN A 402 -1.60 -16.48 -30.06
CA GLN A 402 -0.44 -16.29 -30.93
C GLN A 402 0.77 -15.69 -30.21
N HIS A 403 0.52 -14.86 -29.18
CA HIS A 403 1.58 -14.38 -28.31
C HIS A 403 2.23 -15.52 -27.52
N GLN A 404 1.45 -16.45 -26.97
CA GLN A 404 1.98 -17.61 -26.25
C GLN A 404 2.78 -18.54 -27.17
N ARG A 405 2.29 -18.81 -28.39
CA ARG A 405 3.05 -19.55 -29.41
C ARG A 405 4.40 -18.91 -29.71
N ALA A 406 4.42 -17.58 -29.89
CA ALA A 406 5.66 -16.85 -30.16
C ALA A 406 6.67 -16.90 -29.00
N HIS A 407 6.20 -17.13 -27.77
CA HIS A 407 7.03 -17.34 -26.58
C HIS A 407 7.29 -18.82 -26.26
N GLN A 408 7.06 -19.71 -27.23
CA GLN A 408 7.32 -21.15 -27.11
C GLN A 408 6.55 -21.82 -25.96
N ASP A 409 5.35 -21.33 -25.66
CA ASP A 409 4.46 -21.99 -24.69
C ASP A 409 4.07 -23.38 -25.22
N SER A 410 4.41 -24.42 -24.46
CA SER A 410 4.23 -25.81 -24.88
C SER A 410 2.77 -26.19 -25.13
N THR A 411 1.84 -25.58 -24.39
CA THR A 411 0.39 -25.83 -24.57
C THR A 411 -0.09 -25.16 -25.85
N ALA A 412 0.28 -23.90 -26.07
CA ALA A 412 -0.13 -23.15 -27.26
C ALA A 412 0.46 -23.72 -28.56
N LEU A 413 1.64 -24.35 -28.49
CA LEU A 413 2.25 -25.06 -29.63
C LEU A 413 1.59 -26.42 -29.90
N LYS A 414 1.19 -27.14 -28.85
CA LYS A 414 0.61 -28.48 -28.95
C LYS A 414 -0.84 -28.48 -29.45
N PHE A 415 -1.65 -27.54 -28.98
CA PHE A 415 -3.08 -27.48 -29.29
C PHE A 415 -3.39 -26.34 -30.25
N SER A 416 -4.31 -26.58 -31.19
CA SER A 416 -4.90 -25.56 -32.06
C SER A 416 -5.68 -24.52 -31.24
N PHE A 417 -5.94 -23.35 -31.84
CA PHE A 417 -6.73 -22.33 -31.14
C PHE A 417 -8.14 -22.81 -30.83
N TYR A 418 -8.75 -23.59 -31.73
CA TYR A 418 -10.09 -24.16 -31.53
C TYR A 418 -10.13 -25.10 -30.33
N GLU A 419 -9.18 -26.02 -30.21
CA GLU A 419 -9.08 -26.92 -29.05
C GLU A 419 -8.86 -26.15 -27.73
N VAL A 420 -8.13 -25.03 -27.78
CA VAL A 420 -7.94 -24.17 -26.60
C VAL A 420 -9.24 -23.51 -26.19
N ILE A 421 -9.97 -22.86 -27.10
CA ILE A 421 -11.18 -22.10 -26.75
C ILE A 421 -12.38 -22.99 -26.41
N THR A 422 -12.42 -24.21 -26.95
CA THR A 422 -13.49 -25.21 -26.69
C THR A 422 -13.16 -26.19 -25.56
N ALA A 423 -12.02 -26.01 -24.87
CA ALA A 423 -11.61 -26.89 -23.79
C ALA A 423 -12.73 -27.03 -22.72
N GLY A 424 -13.15 -28.28 -22.49
CA GLY A 424 -14.25 -28.62 -21.59
C GLY A 424 -13.79 -28.99 -20.18
N SER A 425 -14.73 -29.45 -19.35
CA SER A 425 -14.47 -29.86 -17.96
C SER A 425 -13.38 -30.94 -17.84
N HIS A 426 -13.42 -31.92 -18.75
CA HIS A 426 -12.49 -33.06 -18.82
C HIS A 426 -11.13 -32.72 -19.46
N SER A 427 -10.93 -31.51 -19.97
CA SER A 427 -9.66 -31.11 -20.59
C SER A 427 -8.54 -30.95 -19.55
N PRO A 428 -7.27 -31.16 -19.95
CA PRO A 428 -6.12 -30.99 -19.05
C PRO A 428 -6.04 -29.61 -18.40
N ALA A 429 -5.54 -29.53 -17.17
CA ALA A 429 -5.49 -28.30 -16.40
C ALA A 429 -4.68 -27.17 -17.07
N HIS A 430 -3.57 -27.51 -17.75
CA HIS A 430 -2.76 -26.55 -18.49
C HIS A 430 -3.50 -25.95 -19.70
N LEU A 431 -4.31 -26.78 -20.40
CA LEU A 431 -5.15 -26.33 -21.50
C LEU A 431 -6.25 -25.36 -21.01
N LYS A 432 -6.95 -25.73 -19.93
CA LYS A 432 -7.95 -24.85 -19.27
C LYS A 432 -7.32 -23.56 -18.73
N SER A 433 -6.07 -23.59 -18.29
CA SER A 433 -5.33 -22.40 -17.87
C SER A 433 -5.10 -21.45 -19.05
N LEU A 434 -4.66 -21.97 -20.20
CA LEU A 434 -4.47 -21.19 -21.42
C LEU A 434 -5.81 -20.64 -21.94
N GLN A 435 -6.86 -21.46 -21.98
CA GLN A 435 -8.22 -21.03 -22.34
C GLN A 435 -8.68 -19.86 -21.48
N ARG A 436 -8.58 -19.96 -20.14
CA ARG A 436 -8.97 -18.88 -19.23
C ARG A 436 -8.20 -17.59 -19.51
N LYS A 437 -6.89 -17.67 -19.76
CA LYS A 437 -6.07 -16.49 -20.13
C LYS A 437 -6.45 -15.91 -21.50
N CYS A 438 -6.90 -16.74 -22.45
CA CYS A 438 -7.45 -16.28 -23.71
C CYS A 438 -8.81 -15.59 -23.52
N LEU A 439 -9.75 -16.20 -22.80
CA LEU A 439 -11.16 -15.78 -22.79
C LEU A 439 -11.50 -14.75 -21.71
N VAL A 440 -11.12 -15.00 -20.45
CA VAL A 440 -11.57 -14.21 -19.29
C VAL A 440 -11.23 -12.71 -19.38
N PRO A 441 -10.03 -12.28 -19.85
CA PRO A 441 -9.76 -10.85 -19.98
C PRO A 441 -10.62 -10.14 -21.05
N GLY A 442 -11.39 -10.90 -21.85
CA GLY A 442 -12.34 -10.40 -22.84
C GLY A 442 -13.72 -10.10 -22.25
N TRP A 443 -13.97 -10.44 -20.99
CA TRP A 443 -15.20 -10.11 -20.28
C TRP A 443 -15.21 -8.64 -19.84
N TYR A 444 -15.12 -7.72 -20.81
CA TYR A 444 -14.83 -6.30 -20.57
C TYR A 444 -15.79 -5.65 -19.56
N THR A 445 -17.09 -5.93 -19.64
CA THR A 445 -18.10 -5.40 -18.72
C THR A 445 -17.83 -5.76 -17.26
N ILE A 446 -17.39 -6.99 -16.99
CA ILE A 446 -17.11 -7.46 -15.62
C ILE A 446 -15.94 -6.67 -15.04
N HIS A 447 -14.86 -6.56 -15.83
CA HIS A 447 -13.65 -5.88 -15.39
C HIS A 447 -13.86 -4.36 -15.25
N ILE A 448 -14.53 -3.71 -16.20
CA ILE A 448 -14.83 -2.27 -16.13
C ILE A 448 -15.70 -1.95 -14.91
N LYS A 449 -16.72 -2.77 -14.60
CA LYS A 449 -17.55 -2.57 -13.41
C LYS A 449 -16.73 -2.55 -12.11
N LYS A 450 -15.73 -3.43 -11.98
CA LYS A 450 -14.84 -3.45 -10.80
C LYS A 450 -14.03 -2.17 -10.67
N TRP A 451 -13.53 -1.62 -11.77
CA TRP A 451 -12.86 -0.33 -11.74
C TRP A 451 -13.81 0.80 -11.35
N LEU A 452 -15.06 0.75 -11.82
CA LEU A 452 -16.08 1.75 -11.50
C LEU A 452 -16.61 1.68 -10.06
N GLU A 453 -16.33 0.61 -9.30
CA GLU A 453 -16.58 0.58 -7.84
C GLU A 453 -15.68 1.56 -7.09
N TYR A 454 -14.51 1.89 -7.65
CA TYR A 454 -13.50 2.74 -7.01
C TYR A 454 -13.29 4.08 -7.72
N PHE A 455 -13.52 4.15 -9.04
CA PHE A 455 -13.32 5.35 -9.84
C PHE A 455 -14.63 5.84 -10.45
N PRO A 456 -14.96 7.14 -10.33
CA PRO A 456 -16.13 7.68 -10.99
C PRO A 456 -15.97 7.62 -12.52
N PRO A 457 -17.08 7.54 -13.29
CA PRO A 457 -17.04 7.54 -14.75
C PRO A 457 -16.22 8.69 -15.37
N SER A 458 -16.18 9.86 -14.72
CA SER A 458 -15.41 11.02 -15.19
C SER A 458 -13.89 10.83 -15.13
N GLN A 459 -13.40 9.88 -14.35
CA GLN A 459 -11.99 9.48 -14.31
C GLN A 459 -11.67 8.31 -15.23
N PHE A 460 -12.62 7.84 -16.06
CA PHE A 460 -12.45 6.62 -16.86
C PHE A 460 -12.66 6.89 -18.35
N HIS A 461 -11.68 6.52 -19.18
CA HIS A 461 -11.74 6.67 -20.63
C HIS A 461 -11.46 5.36 -21.35
N ILE A 462 -12.26 5.08 -22.38
CA ILE A 462 -12.23 3.83 -23.15
C ILE A 462 -11.84 4.17 -24.58
N VAL A 463 -10.63 3.77 -24.96
CA VAL A 463 -10.11 3.93 -26.32
C VAL A 463 -10.62 2.80 -27.20
N ASP A 464 -11.18 3.14 -28.36
CA ASP A 464 -11.46 2.16 -29.41
C ASP A 464 -10.13 1.70 -30.04
N GLY A 465 -9.74 0.46 -29.77
CA GLY A 465 -8.49 -0.09 -30.28
C GLY A 465 -8.48 -0.30 -31.80
N GLN A 466 -9.64 -0.37 -32.46
CA GLN A 466 -9.72 -0.36 -33.93
C GLN A 466 -9.39 1.03 -34.46
N GLN A 467 -9.95 2.08 -33.85
CA GLN A 467 -9.62 3.48 -34.19
C GLN A 467 -8.15 3.77 -33.91
N LEU A 468 -7.60 3.38 -32.75
CA LEU A 468 -6.17 3.53 -32.45
C LEU A 468 -5.27 2.87 -33.51
N ARG A 469 -5.75 1.80 -34.16
CA ARG A 469 -5.02 1.12 -35.22
C ARG A 469 -5.18 1.79 -36.58
N SER A 470 -6.36 2.28 -36.94
CA SER A 470 -6.65 2.85 -38.27
C SER A 470 -6.40 4.34 -38.37
N ASP A 471 -6.71 5.08 -37.30
CA ASP A 471 -6.62 6.53 -37.15
C ASP A 471 -6.15 6.88 -35.72
N PRO A 472 -4.85 6.66 -35.42
CA PRO A 472 -4.30 6.94 -34.11
C PRO A 472 -4.32 8.42 -33.75
N ALA A 473 -4.31 9.34 -34.74
CA ALA A 473 -4.30 10.76 -34.47
C ALA A 473 -5.58 11.20 -33.77
N ASN A 474 -6.75 10.80 -34.27
CA ASN A 474 -8.02 11.09 -33.62
C ASN A 474 -8.14 10.41 -32.25
N ALA A 475 -7.73 9.15 -32.12
CA ALA A 475 -7.73 8.45 -30.84
C ALA A 475 -6.85 9.17 -29.78
N MET A 476 -5.71 9.71 -30.20
CA MET A 476 -4.83 10.49 -29.32
C MET A 476 -5.36 11.89 -29.01
N GLU A 477 -6.12 12.53 -29.91
CA GLU A 477 -6.84 13.77 -29.62
C GLU A 477 -7.87 13.59 -28.50
N GLU A 478 -8.66 12.50 -28.56
CA GLU A 478 -9.62 12.15 -27.50
C GLU A 478 -8.92 11.91 -26.15
N VAL A 479 -7.79 11.20 -26.17
CA VAL A 479 -6.96 10.98 -24.97
C VAL A 479 -6.40 12.29 -24.41
N GLN A 480 -5.85 13.17 -25.25
CA GLN A 480 -5.35 14.47 -24.81
C GLN A 480 -6.45 15.31 -24.15
N LYS A 481 -7.63 15.38 -24.78
CA LYS A 481 -8.80 16.09 -24.26
C LYS A 481 -9.26 15.51 -22.93
N PHE A 482 -9.32 14.18 -22.82
CA PHE A 482 -9.66 13.51 -21.58
C PHE A 482 -8.64 13.80 -20.47
N LEU A 483 -7.35 13.79 -20.78
CA LEU A 483 -6.29 14.10 -19.81
C LEU A 483 -6.28 15.59 -19.43
N GLY A 484 -6.73 16.49 -20.31
CA GLY A 484 -6.63 17.93 -20.12
C GLY A 484 -5.17 18.40 -20.11
N VAL A 485 -4.33 17.72 -20.89
CA VAL A 485 -2.89 18.01 -20.97
C VAL A 485 -2.63 19.20 -21.89
N SER A 486 -1.60 19.99 -21.57
CA SER A 486 -1.14 21.13 -22.35
C SER A 486 0.39 21.11 -22.47
N PRO A 487 0.98 21.57 -23.59
CA PRO A 487 0.33 22.15 -24.78
C PRO A 487 -0.37 21.09 -25.64
N TYR A 488 -1.25 21.50 -26.55
CA TYR A 488 -1.82 20.58 -27.54
C TYR A 488 -0.70 20.01 -28.43
N TYR A 489 -0.72 18.70 -28.68
CA TYR A 489 0.22 18.02 -29.56
C TYR A 489 -0.50 17.45 -30.79
N ASN A 490 -0.08 17.87 -31.99
CA ASN A 490 -0.67 17.42 -33.24
C ASN A 490 -0.11 16.05 -33.68
N TYR A 491 -0.84 14.99 -33.38
CA TYR A 491 -0.43 13.62 -33.76
C TYR A 491 -0.52 13.35 -35.27
N SER A 492 -1.31 14.12 -36.02
CA SER A 492 -1.44 13.96 -37.47
C SER A 492 -0.13 14.26 -38.21
N ASP A 493 0.66 15.20 -37.69
CA ASP A 493 1.97 15.55 -38.27
C ASP A 493 3.08 14.61 -37.77
N ALA A 494 2.87 13.99 -36.61
CA ALA A 494 3.87 13.19 -35.91
C ALA A 494 3.76 11.68 -36.19
N LEU A 495 2.67 11.23 -36.81
CA LEU A 495 2.43 9.82 -37.15
C LEU A 495 2.23 9.64 -38.65
N ALA A 496 2.82 8.60 -39.21
CA ALA A 496 2.62 8.21 -40.60
C ALA A 496 2.38 6.70 -40.72
N PHE A 497 1.54 6.30 -41.68
CA PHE A 497 1.30 4.90 -41.97
C PHE A 497 2.48 4.30 -42.74
N ASP A 498 3.10 3.27 -42.17
CA ASP A 498 4.19 2.54 -42.82
C ASP A 498 3.64 1.30 -43.52
N SER A 499 3.70 1.28 -44.86
CA SER A 499 3.13 0.21 -45.69
C SER A 499 3.85 -1.14 -45.53
N GLN A 500 5.15 -1.14 -45.23
CA GLN A 500 5.92 -2.37 -45.01
C GLN A 500 5.58 -2.99 -43.66
N LYS A 501 5.43 -2.15 -42.63
CA LYS A 501 5.01 -2.56 -41.30
C LYS A 501 3.52 -2.93 -41.27
N GLY A 502 2.68 -2.22 -42.02
CA GLY A 502 1.22 -2.31 -42.01
C GLY A 502 0.57 -1.63 -40.79
N PHE A 503 1.27 -0.68 -40.16
CA PHE A 503 0.83 0.04 -38.97
C PHE A 503 1.34 1.48 -39.00
N TRP A 504 0.70 2.35 -38.22
CA TRP A 504 1.17 3.70 -37.96
C TRP A 504 2.42 3.72 -37.09
N CYS A 505 3.34 4.61 -37.44
CA CYS A 505 4.66 4.75 -36.83
C CYS A 505 4.97 6.22 -36.58
N GLN A 506 5.88 6.49 -35.64
CA GLN A 506 6.35 7.85 -35.37
C GLN A 506 7.17 8.37 -36.56
N VAL A 507 6.90 9.60 -36.99
CA VAL A 507 7.71 10.32 -37.97
C VAL A 507 8.99 10.82 -37.29
N LEU A 508 10.14 10.57 -37.91
CA LEU A 508 11.44 11.12 -37.54
C LEU A 508 11.88 12.18 -38.55
N GLU A 509 13.01 12.84 -38.25
CA GLU A 509 13.69 13.73 -39.20
C GLU A 509 13.98 13.01 -40.54
N GLU A 510 13.99 13.79 -41.63
CA GLU A 510 14.25 13.30 -43.00
C GLU A 510 13.20 12.31 -43.55
N GLY A 511 11.99 12.26 -42.98
CA GLY A 511 10.89 11.41 -43.50
C GLY A 511 11.02 9.93 -43.16
N LYS A 512 11.94 9.55 -42.26
CA LYS A 512 12.06 8.16 -41.76
C LYS A 512 10.97 7.87 -40.73
N THR A 513 10.56 6.60 -40.61
CA THR A 513 9.57 6.14 -39.63
C THR A 513 10.22 5.31 -38.52
N LYS A 514 9.80 5.53 -37.28
CA LYS A 514 10.13 4.69 -36.12
C LYS A 514 8.91 3.86 -35.72
N CYS A 515 8.91 2.61 -36.19
CA CYS A 515 7.83 1.67 -35.92
C CYS A 515 8.06 0.85 -34.63
N LEU A 516 6.96 0.31 -34.09
CA LEU A 516 7.02 -0.69 -33.03
C LEU A 516 7.83 -1.93 -33.47
N GLY A 517 8.54 -2.54 -32.52
CA GLY A 517 9.39 -3.72 -32.76
C GLY A 517 8.65 -4.94 -33.33
N LYS A 518 9.42 -5.95 -33.77
CA LYS A 518 8.90 -7.17 -34.43
C LYS A 518 7.87 -7.95 -33.60
N SER A 519 7.91 -7.83 -32.27
CA SER A 519 6.96 -8.47 -31.35
C SER A 519 5.57 -7.81 -31.33
N LYS A 520 5.38 -6.67 -32.00
CA LYS A 520 4.12 -5.91 -32.09
C LYS A 520 3.68 -5.87 -33.56
N GLY A 521 2.42 -6.24 -33.82
CA GLY A 521 1.93 -6.47 -35.18
C GLY A 521 2.54 -7.72 -35.83
N ARG A 522 2.62 -8.83 -35.09
CA ARG A 522 3.12 -10.11 -35.63
C ARG A 522 2.26 -10.54 -36.82
N LYS A 523 2.90 -11.08 -37.86
CA LYS A 523 2.22 -11.73 -38.97
C LYS A 523 1.97 -13.18 -38.58
N TYR A 524 0.70 -13.58 -38.52
CA TYR A 524 0.26 -14.94 -38.25
C TYR A 524 -1.00 -15.23 -39.11
N PRO A 525 -1.35 -16.51 -39.34
CA PRO A 525 -2.52 -16.87 -40.14
C PRO A 525 -3.80 -16.21 -39.61
N PRO A 526 -4.75 -15.85 -40.48
CA PRO A 526 -6.06 -15.38 -40.01
C PRO A 526 -6.72 -16.44 -39.12
N MET A 527 -7.57 -16.00 -38.19
CA MET A 527 -8.34 -16.92 -37.35
C MET A 527 -9.35 -17.69 -38.20
N ASP A 528 -9.45 -19.01 -37.97
CA ASP A 528 -10.40 -19.88 -38.67
C ASP A 528 -11.85 -19.42 -38.47
N SER A 529 -12.70 -19.63 -39.47
CA SER A 529 -14.12 -19.21 -39.45
C SER A 529 -14.90 -19.89 -38.33
N GLU A 530 -14.62 -21.16 -38.04
CA GLU A 530 -15.25 -21.91 -36.94
C GLU A 530 -14.87 -21.32 -35.58
N CYS A 531 -13.60 -20.96 -35.37
CA CYS A 531 -13.16 -20.26 -34.16
C CYS A 531 -13.88 -18.92 -34.00
N ARG A 532 -14.02 -18.16 -35.09
CA ARG A 532 -14.72 -16.87 -35.07
C ARG A 532 -16.20 -17.04 -34.73
N ALA A 533 -16.89 -18.00 -35.34
CA ALA A 533 -18.29 -18.27 -35.06
C ALA A 533 -18.51 -18.68 -33.60
N PHE A 534 -17.67 -19.58 -33.08
CA PHE A 534 -17.71 -19.97 -31.66
C PHE A 534 -17.53 -18.77 -30.73
N LEU A 535 -16.52 -17.92 -30.97
CA LEU A 535 -16.25 -16.78 -30.10
C LEU A 535 -17.28 -15.66 -30.20
N SER A 536 -17.84 -15.39 -31.39
CA SER A 536 -18.94 -14.43 -31.54
C SER A 536 -20.17 -14.88 -30.73
N SER A 537 -20.49 -16.19 -30.72
CA SER A 537 -21.55 -16.75 -29.86
C SER A 537 -21.18 -16.65 -28.37
N TYR A 538 -19.96 -17.06 -28.01
CA TYR A 538 -19.47 -17.02 -26.62
C TYR A 538 -19.50 -15.62 -26.00
N TYR A 539 -19.13 -14.57 -26.75
CA TYR A 539 -19.10 -13.19 -26.25
C TYR A 539 -20.40 -12.41 -26.50
N GLN A 540 -21.42 -13.01 -27.10
CA GLN A 540 -22.65 -12.30 -27.49
C GLN A 540 -23.28 -11.55 -26.31
N ASP A 541 -23.57 -12.24 -25.21
CA ASP A 541 -24.17 -11.63 -24.02
C ASP A 541 -23.22 -10.62 -23.36
N HIS A 542 -21.91 -10.91 -23.34
CA HIS A 542 -20.90 -9.99 -22.83
C HIS A 542 -20.87 -8.67 -23.61
N ASN A 543 -20.98 -8.73 -24.94
CA ASN A 543 -20.98 -7.58 -25.83
C ASN A 543 -22.28 -6.76 -25.71
N VAL A 544 -23.44 -7.43 -25.56
CA VAL A 544 -24.72 -6.76 -25.28
C VAL A 544 -24.64 -5.99 -23.95
N GLU A 545 -24.11 -6.63 -22.90
CA GLU A 545 -23.94 -5.99 -21.59
C GLU A 545 -22.92 -4.85 -21.64
N LEU A 546 -21.87 -4.98 -22.45
CA LEU A 546 -20.90 -3.91 -22.67
C LEU A 546 -21.56 -2.70 -23.33
N SER A 547 -22.38 -2.92 -24.36
CA SER A 547 -23.12 -1.84 -25.03
C SER A 547 -24.01 -1.07 -24.06
N LYS A 548 -24.75 -1.78 -23.19
CA LYS A 548 -25.58 -1.16 -22.15
C LYS A 548 -24.74 -0.38 -21.15
N LEU A 549 -23.59 -0.91 -20.74
CA LEU A 549 -22.68 -0.21 -19.85
C LEU A 549 -22.14 1.08 -20.49
N LEU A 550 -21.62 1.02 -21.71
CA LEU A 550 -21.08 2.19 -22.41
C LEU A 550 -22.14 3.28 -22.61
N HIS A 551 -23.37 2.90 -22.95
CA HIS A 551 -24.48 3.84 -23.06
C HIS A 551 -24.75 4.56 -21.73
N ARG A 552 -24.77 3.83 -20.60
CA ARG A 552 -24.93 4.43 -19.26
C ARG A 552 -23.77 5.34 -18.86
N LEU A 553 -22.56 5.07 -19.35
CA LEU A 553 -21.38 5.89 -19.10
C LEU A 553 -21.30 7.11 -20.05
N GLY A 554 -22.21 7.23 -21.02
CA GLY A 554 -22.15 8.27 -22.05
C GLY A 554 -20.94 8.11 -22.99
N GLN A 555 -20.38 6.91 -23.08
CA GLN A 555 -19.20 6.62 -23.92
C GLN A 555 -19.66 6.12 -25.30
N PRO A 556 -18.99 6.54 -26.40
CA PRO A 556 -19.32 6.04 -27.73
C PRO A 556 -19.06 4.54 -27.83
N LEU A 557 -19.90 3.83 -28.58
CA LEU A 557 -19.66 2.42 -28.86
C LEU A 557 -18.44 2.27 -29.79
N PRO A 558 -17.44 1.43 -29.46
CA PRO A 558 -16.37 1.08 -30.37
C PRO A 558 -16.92 0.53 -31.70
N SER A 559 -16.22 0.84 -32.79
CA SER A 559 -16.56 0.42 -34.14
C SER A 559 -16.77 -1.09 -34.27
N TRP A 560 -15.85 -1.89 -33.72
CA TRP A 560 -15.96 -3.36 -33.68
C TRP A 560 -17.23 -3.85 -32.95
N LEU A 561 -17.61 -3.17 -31.86
CA LEU A 561 -18.77 -3.57 -31.07
C LEU A 561 -20.07 -3.31 -31.82
N ARG A 562 -20.16 -2.19 -32.55
CA ARG A 562 -21.32 -1.91 -33.41
C ARG A 562 -21.49 -2.99 -34.48
N GLN A 563 -20.40 -3.46 -35.07
CA GLN A 563 -20.41 -4.52 -36.08
C GLN A 563 -20.84 -5.87 -35.48
N GLU A 564 -20.33 -6.25 -34.30
CA GLU A 564 -20.75 -7.50 -33.65
C GLU A 564 -22.23 -7.48 -33.25
N LEU A 565 -22.75 -6.35 -32.75
CA LEU A 565 -24.15 -6.24 -32.36
C LEU A 565 -25.13 -6.28 -33.55
N GLN A 566 -24.68 -5.91 -34.75
CA GLN A 566 -25.49 -6.03 -35.96
C GLN A 566 -25.71 -7.48 -36.39
N LYS A 567 -24.81 -8.41 -36.02
CA LYS A 567 -24.93 -9.84 -36.34
C LYS A 567 -25.99 -10.58 -35.52
N VAL A 568 -26.45 -9.95 -34.44
CA VAL A 568 -27.44 -10.49 -33.50
C VAL A 568 -28.88 -10.09 -33.90
N ARG A 569 -29.02 -9.13 -34.81
CA ARG A 569 -30.30 -8.74 -35.42
C ARG A 569 -30.52 -9.55 -36.68
#